data_AF-A0A4R1L6S4-F1
#
_entry.id   AF-A0A4R1L6S4-F1
#
_cell.length_a   1.000
_cell.length_b   1.000
_cell.length_c   1.000
_cell.angle_alpha   90.00
_cell.angle_beta   90.00
_cell.angle_gamma   90.00
#
_symmetry.space_group_name_H-M   'P 1'
#
loop_
_entity.id
_entity.type
_entity.pdbx_description
1 polymer ?
#
loop_
_entity_poly.entity_id
_entity_poly.type
_entity_poly.pdbx_seq_one_letter_code
_entity_poly.pdbx_strand_id
1 'polypeptide(L)'
;MSDETVVEQRSYSGLFLFLLAMALLGAVAALLWSYTLSSRLSQTEAHLLTAEQQNDKLAAELDKTNARLKVNQEELGHSLGLTQKQLEARAQDLLRRQQADAQRFEAAQVNTQKQIGAVSSDVSSVKTDVGGVKSDVAQTKTELQSAVSQLQSMKGDLGVQSGLIATNHSELETLKHRGDRNYYEFTLHKGKRPTTVSTVGLELRKADTKRNRYTLNVYADDKKIEKKDRNINEPVQFYTGKDNLLYELVVNSISKNEVQGYISTPKNAPQPVTVTK
;
A
#
# COMPACT_ATOMS: atom_id res chain seq x y z
N MET A 1 158.30 44.16 74.79
CA MET A 1 158.99 43.09 75.53
C MET A 1 158.10 41.88 75.47
N SER A 2 158.73 40.77 75.10
CA SER A 2 158.21 39.47 74.71
C SER A 2 157.42 38.76 75.81
N ASP A 3 156.82 37.63 75.40
CA ASP A 3 156.35 36.48 76.18
C ASP A 3 154.83 36.36 76.26
N GLU A 4 154.18 35.24 75.96
CA GLU A 4 154.60 33.97 75.37
C GLU A 4 153.27 33.29 74.96
N THR A 5 153.23 32.68 73.80
CA THR A 5 152.06 31.94 73.30
C THR A 5 151.81 30.70 74.13
N VAL A 6 150.63 30.57 74.76
CA VAL A 6 150.12 29.28 75.23
C VAL A 6 148.78 29.01 74.55
N VAL A 7 148.86 28.31 73.42
CA VAL A 7 147.71 27.68 72.77
C VAL A 7 147.38 26.44 73.58
N GLU A 8 146.45 26.55 74.52
CA GLU A 8 145.97 25.40 75.29
C GLU A 8 144.86 24.69 74.49
N GLN A 9 145.24 23.61 73.80
CA GLN A 9 144.32 22.64 73.20
C GLN A 9 143.46 22.00 74.30
N ARG A 10 142.22 22.47 74.47
CA ARG A 10 141.21 21.74 75.25
C ARG A 10 140.85 20.44 74.53
N SER A 11 141.40 19.35 75.02
CA SER A 11 140.98 17.98 74.68
C SER A 11 139.56 17.76 75.20
N TYR A 12 138.59 17.65 74.30
CA TYR A 12 137.23 17.23 74.66
C TYR A 12 137.28 15.76 75.09
N SER A 13 136.68 15.42 76.25
CA SER A 13 136.61 14.03 76.72
C SER A 13 135.80 13.18 75.73
N GLY A 14 136.29 11.97 75.40
CA GLY A 14 135.64 11.09 74.41
C GLY A 14 134.17 10.77 74.74
N LEU A 15 133.79 10.81 76.02
CA LEU A 15 132.41 10.66 76.48
C LEU A 15 131.49 11.79 75.99
N PHE A 16 131.98 13.03 76.01
CA PHE A 16 131.20 14.19 75.57
C PHE A 16 130.92 14.13 74.05
N LEU A 17 131.91 13.75 73.26
CA LEU A 17 131.74 13.57 71.81
C LEU A 17 130.78 12.42 71.49
N PHE A 18 130.83 11.32 72.26
CA PHE A 18 129.90 10.20 72.10
C PHE A 18 128.44 10.61 72.41
N LEU A 19 128.21 11.32 73.52
CA LEU A 19 126.88 11.81 73.89
C LEU A 19 126.33 12.82 72.87
N LEU A 20 127.18 13.70 72.33
CA LEU A 20 126.80 14.65 71.28
C LEU A 20 126.42 13.93 69.98
N ALA A 21 127.17 12.90 69.59
CA ALA A 21 126.86 12.07 68.43
C ALA A 21 125.53 11.31 68.60
N MET A 22 125.29 10.73 69.78
CA MET A 22 124.01 10.08 70.12
C MET A 22 122.84 11.06 70.12
N ALA A 23 123.01 12.27 70.65
CA ALA A 23 121.99 13.32 70.62
C ALA A 23 121.68 13.76 69.19
N LEU A 24 122.71 13.92 68.34
CA LEU A 24 122.54 14.21 66.92
C LEU A 24 121.79 13.09 66.18
N LEU A 25 122.16 11.83 66.42
CA LEU A 25 121.46 10.68 65.83
C LEU A 25 119.99 10.61 66.28
N GLY A 26 119.72 10.86 67.57
CA GLY A 26 118.36 10.93 68.10
C GLY A 26 117.55 12.06 67.48
N ALA A 27 118.15 13.24 67.29
CA ALA A 27 117.51 14.38 66.63
C ALA A 27 117.20 14.08 65.16
N VAL A 28 118.11 13.43 64.42
CA VAL A 28 117.87 13.02 63.02
C VAL A 28 116.77 11.97 62.93
N ALA A 29 116.75 10.97 63.81
CA ALA A 29 115.68 9.97 63.87
C ALA A 29 114.32 10.61 64.19
N ALA A 30 114.28 11.57 65.14
CA ALA A 30 113.07 12.31 65.47
C ALA A 30 112.57 13.18 64.31
N LEU A 31 113.47 13.81 63.55
CA LEU A 31 113.11 14.57 62.35
C LEU A 31 112.56 13.69 61.24
N LEU A 32 113.17 12.53 60.98
CA LEU A 32 112.66 11.54 60.03
C LEU A 32 111.28 11.02 60.45
N TRP A 33 111.09 10.72 61.74
CA TRP A 33 109.81 10.30 62.28
C TRP A 33 108.75 11.42 62.15
N SER A 34 109.10 12.66 62.49
CA SER A 34 108.21 13.82 62.33
C SER A 34 107.81 14.03 60.87
N TYR A 35 108.74 13.86 59.93
CA TYR A 35 108.46 13.98 58.50
C TYR A 35 107.53 12.86 58.01
N THR A 36 107.75 11.61 58.43
CA THR A 36 106.86 10.49 58.08
C THR A 36 105.48 10.60 58.71
N LEU A 37 105.38 11.17 59.92
CA LEU A 37 104.10 11.44 60.55
C LEU A 37 103.36 12.59 59.84
N SER A 38 104.07 13.66 59.50
CA SER A 38 103.53 14.78 58.71
C SER A 38 103.06 14.32 57.33
N SER A 39 103.80 13.43 56.65
CA SER A 39 103.40 12.92 55.34
C SER A 39 102.15 12.02 55.45
N ARG A 40 102.06 11.16 56.47
CA ARG A 40 100.85 10.38 56.75
C ARG A 40 99.66 11.25 57.12
N LEU A 41 99.87 12.32 57.88
CA LEU A 41 98.83 13.30 58.22
C LEU A 41 98.30 13.98 56.95
N SER A 42 99.20 14.44 56.08
CA SER A 42 98.79 15.07 54.80
C SER A 42 98.05 14.10 53.86
N GLN A 43 98.43 12.82 53.83
CA GLN A 43 97.71 11.81 53.06
C GLN A 43 96.33 11.52 53.65
N THR A 44 96.22 11.42 54.96
CA THR A 44 94.92 11.20 55.62
C THR A 44 93.97 12.38 55.45
N GLU A 45 94.46 13.62 55.55
CA GLU A 45 93.69 14.83 55.20
C GLU A 45 93.24 14.81 53.73
N ALA A 46 94.10 14.44 52.79
CA ALA A 46 93.74 14.31 51.38
C ALA A 46 92.69 13.20 51.14
N HIS A 47 92.79 12.07 51.85
CA HIS A 47 91.79 11.01 51.80
C HIS A 47 90.44 11.43 52.39
N LEU A 48 90.44 12.21 53.47
CA LEU A 48 89.22 12.79 54.04
C LEU A 48 88.57 13.78 53.07
N LEU A 49 89.34 14.69 52.47
CA LEU A 49 88.83 15.63 51.46
C LEU A 49 88.25 14.92 50.23
N THR A 50 88.91 13.87 49.74
CA THR A 50 88.39 13.09 48.60
C THR A 50 87.15 12.27 48.97
N ALA A 51 87.07 11.72 50.18
CA ALA A 51 85.87 11.06 50.68
C ALA A 51 84.69 12.03 50.87
N GLU A 52 84.95 13.23 51.40
CA GLU A 52 83.96 14.30 51.53
C GLU A 52 83.44 14.75 50.16
N GLN A 53 84.34 14.99 49.19
CA GLN A 53 83.95 15.29 47.80
C GLN A 53 83.16 14.16 47.14
N GLN A 54 83.45 12.89 47.46
CA GLN A 54 82.65 11.77 47.00
C GLN A 54 81.26 11.81 47.62
N ASN A 55 81.15 12.02 48.95
CA ASN A 55 79.87 12.15 49.63
C ASN A 55 79.03 13.31 49.06
N ASP A 56 79.63 14.47 48.79
CA ASP A 56 78.93 15.61 48.17
C ASP A 56 78.43 15.28 46.76
N LYS A 57 79.23 14.56 45.96
CA LYS A 57 78.80 14.09 44.63
C LYS A 57 77.64 13.11 44.73
N LEU A 58 77.71 12.15 45.65
CA LEU A 58 76.62 11.19 45.90
C LEU A 58 75.35 11.91 46.37
N ALA A 59 75.47 12.89 47.27
CA ALA A 59 74.34 13.69 47.74
C ALA A 59 73.70 14.47 46.57
N ALA A 60 74.52 15.12 45.73
CA ALA A 60 74.03 15.82 44.55
C ALA A 60 73.38 14.88 43.50
N GLU A 61 73.87 13.64 43.37
CA GLU A 61 73.29 12.64 42.48
C GLU A 61 71.97 12.07 43.03
N LEU A 62 71.87 11.87 44.35
CA LEU A 62 70.63 11.51 45.03
C LEU A 62 69.58 12.60 44.89
N ASP A 63 69.95 13.87 45.06
CA ASP A 63 69.03 15.00 44.87
C ASP A 63 68.52 15.09 43.43
N LYS A 64 69.41 14.91 42.45
CA LYS A 64 69.02 14.86 41.03
C LYS A 64 68.08 13.68 40.75
N THR A 65 68.35 12.52 41.35
CA THR A 65 67.51 11.32 41.17
C THR A 65 66.15 11.51 41.83
N ASN A 66 66.09 12.05 43.04
CA ASN A 66 64.85 12.38 43.74
C ASN A 66 64.03 13.41 42.95
N ALA A 67 64.67 14.45 42.42
CA ALA A 67 64.00 15.43 41.56
C ALA A 67 63.41 14.78 40.30
N ARG A 68 64.17 13.91 39.62
CA ARG A 68 63.69 13.16 38.45
C ARG A 68 62.53 12.22 38.79
N LEU A 69 62.62 11.50 39.90
CA LEU A 69 61.55 10.61 40.36
C LEU A 69 60.27 11.40 40.65
N LYS A 70 60.38 12.56 41.31
CA LYS A 70 59.23 13.43 41.58
C LYS A 70 58.57 13.93 40.30
N VAL A 71 59.37 14.42 39.34
CA VAL A 71 58.85 14.87 38.03
C VAL A 71 58.18 13.72 37.28
N ASN A 72 58.82 12.55 37.23
CA ASN A 72 58.24 11.36 36.58
C ASN A 72 56.94 10.92 37.26
N GLN A 73 56.85 10.99 38.59
CA GLN A 73 55.62 10.68 39.33
C GLN A 73 54.51 11.68 39.03
N GLU A 74 54.82 12.98 38.97
CA GLU A 74 53.86 14.03 38.62
C GLU A 74 53.36 13.88 37.17
N GLU A 75 54.25 13.57 36.22
CA GLU A 75 53.92 13.37 34.81
C GLU A 75 53.11 12.08 34.58
N LEU A 76 53.45 10.99 35.28
CA LEU A 76 52.62 9.78 35.32
C LEU A 76 51.25 10.05 35.95
N GLY A 77 51.19 10.79 37.05
CA GLY A 77 49.91 11.17 37.67
C GLY A 77 49.04 12.00 36.73
N HIS A 78 49.65 12.95 36.01
CA HIS A 78 48.93 13.78 35.04
C HIS A 78 48.43 12.97 33.83
N SER A 79 49.30 12.15 33.24
CA SER A 79 48.95 11.30 32.09
C SER A 79 47.90 10.25 32.43
N LEU A 80 48.00 9.62 33.61
CA LEU A 80 46.96 8.70 34.12
C LEU A 80 45.65 9.44 34.39
N GLY A 81 45.69 10.64 34.97
CA GLY A 81 44.51 11.46 35.18
C GLY A 81 43.83 11.88 33.87
N LEU A 82 44.60 12.25 32.85
CA LEU A 82 44.08 12.54 31.50
C LEU A 82 43.48 11.28 30.86
N THR A 83 44.16 10.15 30.97
CA THR A 83 43.70 8.85 30.43
C THR A 83 42.40 8.42 31.10
N GLN A 84 42.29 8.56 32.44
CA GLN A 84 41.07 8.28 33.19
C GLN A 84 39.91 9.17 32.74
N LYS A 85 40.14 10.48 32.60
CA LYS A 85 39.12 11.42 32.09
C LYS A 85 38.67 11.10 30.67
N GLN A 86 39.59 10.71 29.79
CA GLN A 86 39.25 10.30 28.41
C GLN A 86 38.44 9.01 28.38
N LEU A 87 38.81 8.01 29.19
CA LEU A 87 38.06 6.77 29.33
C LEU A 87 36.64 7.03 29.85
N GLU A 88 36.50 7.86 30.88
CA GLU A 88 35.20 8.20 31.46
C GLU A 88 34.32 8.97 30.47
N ALA A 89 34.89 9.93 29.73
CA ALA A 89 34.18 10.64 28.67
C ALA A 89 33.71 9.71 27.53
N ARG A 90 34.57 8.76 27.13
CA ARG A 90 34.23 7.73 26.12
C ARG A 90 33.14 6.79 26.64
N ALA A 91 33.22 6.34 27.89
CA ALA A 91 32.21 5.49 28.51
C ALA A 91 30.84 6.19 28.59
N GLN A 92 30.82 7.47 28.98
CA GLN A 92 29.60 8.27 29.00
C GLN A 92 29.03 8.49 27.59
N ASP A 93 29.87 8.73 26.58
CA ASP A 93 29.40 8.87 25.19
C ASP A 93 28.81 7.56 24.67
N LEU A 94 29.45 6.42 24.95
CA LEU A 94 28.92 5.10 24.58
C LEU A 94 27.58 4.81 25.25
N LEU A 95 27.44 5.10 26.54
CA LEU A 95 26.16 4.94 27.25
C LEU A 95 25.06 5.84 26.66
N ARG A 96 25.39 7.09 26.34
CA ARG A 96 24.43 8.04 25.73
C ARG A 96 23.98 7.56 24.35
N ARG A 97 24.92 7.06 23.53
CA ARG A 97 24.59 6.48 22.21
C ARG A 97 23.72 5.23 22.36
N GLN A 98 24.07 4.33 23.26
CA GLN A 98 23.30 3.11 23.50
C GLN A 98 21.86 3.43 23.93
N GLN A 99 21.67 4.41 24.81
CA GLN A 99 20.33 4.86 25.22
C GLN A 99 19.56 5.50 24.06
N ALA A 100 20.22 6.35 23.27
CA ALA A 100 19.59 6.99 22.11
C ALA A 100 19.20 5.96 21.03
N ASP A 101 20.05 4.96 20.79
CA ASP A 101 19.80 3.88 19.84
C ASP A 101 18.68 2.96 20.34
N ALA A 102 18.65 2.64 21.65
CA ALA A 102 17.55 1.88 22.26
C ALA A 102 16.20 2.62 22.11
N GLN A 103 16.17 3.92 22.39
CA GLN A 103 14.96 4.75 22.20
C GLN A 103 14.54 4.82 20.73
N ARG A 104 15.49 4.97 19.80
CA ARG A 104 15.20 4.95 18.36
C ARG A 104 14.65 3.61 17.91
N PHE A 105 15.22 2.52 18.41
CA PHE A 105 14.76 1.16 18.10
C PHE A 105 13.35 0.91 18.64
N GLU A 106 13.07 1.29 19.88
CA GLU A 106 11.74 1.18 20.49
C GLU A 106 10.71 2.04 19.73
N ALA A 107 11.04 3.29 19.40
CA ALA A 107 10.17 4.14 18.60
C ALA A 107 9.92 3.58 17.20
N ALA A 108 10.95 3.04 16.54
CA ALA A 108 10.82 2.38 15.25
C ALA A 108 9.92 1.14 15.36
N GLN A 109 10.10 0.30 16.39
CA GLN A 109 9.30 -0.89 16.61
C GLN A 109 7.83 -0.55 16.88
N VAL A 110 7.55 0.47 17.69
CA VAL A 110 6.17 0.96 17.92
C VAL A 110 5.54 1.49 16.63
N ASN A 111 6.29 2.26 15.83
CA ASN A 111 5.80 2.76 14.55
C ASN A 111 5.55 1.62 13.55
N THR A 112 6.45 0.65 13.46
CA THR A 112 6.27 -0.55 12.64
C THR A 112 5.06 -1.36 13.11
N GLN A 113 4.88 -1.56 14.41
CA GLN A 113 3.72 -2.28 14.95
C GLN A 113 2.40 -1.56 14.62
N LYS A 114 2.37 -0.22 14.72
CA LYS A 114 1.21 0.58 14.32
C LYS A 114 0.91 0.46 12.83
N GLN A 115 1.94 0.54 11.98
CA GLN A 115 1.79 0.37 10.53
C GLN A 115 1.29 -1.03 10.18
N ILE A 116 1.84 -2.08 10.79
CA ILE A 116 1.37 -3.46 10.61
C ILE A 116 -0.08 -3.61 11.06
N GLY A 117 -0.45 -3.00 12.19
CA GLY A 117 -1.84 -3.00 12.68
C GLY A 117 -2.81 -2.33 11.69
N ALA A 118 -2.43 -1.16 11.16
CA ALA A 118 -3.20 -0.44 10.15
C ALA A 118 -3.34 -1.25 8.85
N VAL A 119 -2.23 -1.78 8.33
CA VAL A 119 -2.23 -2.63 7.13
C VAL A 119 -3.08 -3.89 7.33
N SER A 120 -3.03 -4.51 8.51
CA SER A 120 -3.87 -5.68 8.81
C SER A 120 -5.36 -5.34 8.83
N SER A 121 -5.72 -4.13 9.31
CA SER A 121 -7.10 -3.63 9.28
C SER A 121 -7.55 -3.38 7.85
N ASP A 122 -6.72 -2.69 7.05
CA ASP A 122 -7.01 -2.40 5.64
C ASP A 122 -7.17 -3.69 4.83
N VAL A 123 -6.30 -4.68 5.04
CA VAL A 123 -6.41 -6.00 4.40
C VAL A 123 -7.70 -6.72 4.79
N SER A 124 -8.15 -6.58 6.05
CA SER A 124 -9.41 -7.16 6.51
C SER A 124 -10.64 -6.47 5.89
N SER A 125 -10.58 -5.14 5.72
CA SER A 125 -11.61 -4.37 5.02
C SER A 125 -11.68 -4.78 3.55
N VAL A 126 -10.55 -4.78 2.84
CA VAL A 126 -10.46 -5.19 1.43
C VAL A 126 -10.95 -6.63 1.25
N LYS A 127 -10.63 -7.54 2.18
CA LYS A 127 -11.14 -8.91 2.14
C LYS A 127 -12.68 -8.97 2.24
N THR A 128 -13.27 -8.12 3.07
CA THR A 128 -14.73 -7.99 3.19
C THR A 128 -15.33 -7.42 1.91
N ASP A 129 -14.76 -6.34 1.38
CA ASP A 129 -15.23 -5.69 0.15
C ASP A 129 -15.16 -6.66 -1.05
N VAL A 130 -14.05 -7.40 -1.20
CA VAL A 130 -13.91 -8.43 -2.24
C VAL A 130 -14.91 -9.57 -2.05
N GLY A 131 -15.23 -9.93 -0.80
CA GLY A 131 -16.30 -10.87 -0.48
C GLY A 131 -17.68 -10.37 -0.93
N GLY A 132 -17.98 -9.10 -0.68
CA GLY A 132 -19.20 -8.42 -1.13
C GLY A 132 -19.30 -8.38 -2.64
N VAL A 133 -18.27 -7.90 -3.33
CA VAL A 133 -18.21 -7.85 -4.81
C VAL A 133 -18.40 -9.24 -5.41
N LYS A 134 -17.82 -10.29 -4.82
CA LYS A 134 -18.03 -11.66 -5.29
C LYS A 134 -19.49 -12.09 -5.19
N SER A 135 -20.18 -11.68 -4.13
CA SER A 135 -21.63 -11.92 -3.96
C SER A 135 -22.44 -11.15 -5.01
N ASP A 136 -22.15 -9.86 -5.20
CA ASP A 136 -22.84 -9.01 -6.16
C ASP A 136 -22.66 -9.50 -7.60
N VAL A 137 -21.46 -9.97 -7.96
CA VAL A 137 -21.18 -10.59 -9.26
C VAL A 137 -21.96 -11.90 -9.43
N ALA A 138 -22.07 -12.73 -8.39
CA ALA A 138 -22.88 -13.93 -8.44
C ALA A 138 -24.38 -13.62 -8.62
N GLN A 139 -24.88 -12.62 -7.90
CA GLN A 139 -26.26 -12.14 -8.03
C GLN A 139 -26.52 -11.57 -9.43
N THR A 140 -25.64 -10.70 -9.94
CA THR A 140 -25.75 -10.13 -11.29
C THR A 140 -25.77 -11.23 -12.35
N LYS A 141 -24.96 -12.28 -12.19
CA LYS A 141 -24.96 -13.43 -13.10
C LYS A 141 -26.31 -14.16 -13.10
N THR A 142 -26.91 -14.36 -11.92
CA THR A 142 -28.23 -14.97 -11.79
C THR A 142 -29.31 -14.08 -12.40
N GLU A 143 -29.33 -12.79 -12.09
CA GLU A 143 -30.27 -11.82 -12.66
C GLU A 143 -30.17 -11.77 -14.19
N LEU A 144 -28.94 -11.79 -14.74
CA LEU A 144 -28.71 -11.82 -16.17
C LEU A 144 -29.25 -13.11 -16.80
N GLN A 145 -29.05 -14.27 -16.17
CA GLN A 145 -29.62 -15.54 -16.64
C GLN A 145 -31.16 -15.49 -16.65
N SER A 146 -31.78 -14.97 -15.60
CA SER A 146 -33.23 -14.79 -15.53
C SER A 146 -33.74 -13.84 -16.64
N ALA A 147 -33.08 -12.71 -16.85
CA ALA A 147 -33.43 -11.77 -17.90
C ALA A 147 -33.32 -12.41 -19.30
N VAL A 148 -32.27 -13.19 -19.56
CA VAL A 148 -32.11 -13.94 -20.81
C VAL A 148 -33.25 -14.93 -21.02
N SER A 149 -33.62 -15.70 -20.00
CA SER A 149 -34.75 -16.64 -20.08
C SER A 149 -36.08 -15.92 -20.34
N GLN A 150 -36.31 -14.77 -19.68
CA GLN A 150 -37.52 -13.98 -19.91
C GLN A 150 -37.56 -13.44 -21.35
N LEU A 151 -36.45 -12.91 -21.87
CA LEU A 151 -36.38 -12.45 -23.26
C LEU A 151 -36.60 -13.59 -24.27
N GLN A 152 -36.08 -14.79 -24.00
CA GLN A 152 -36.35 -15.97 -24.83
C GLN A 152 -37.83 -16.33 -24.83
N SER A 153 -38.50 -16.28 -23.66
CA SER A 153 -39.94 -16.54 -23.56
C SER A 153 -40.77 -15.50 -24.32
N MET A 154 -40.45 -14.20 -24.16
CA MET A 154 -41.13 -13.11 -24.86
C MET A 154 -40.95 -13.19 -26.37
N LYS A 155 -39.75 -13.58 -26.84
CA LYS A 155 -39.49 -13.83 -28.26
C LYS A 155 -40.35 -14.99 -28.80
N GLY A 156 -40.54 -16.04 -28.01
CA GLY A 156 -41.41 -17.16 -28.36
C GLY A 156 -42.88 -16.74 -28.45
N ASP A 157 -43.37 -16.01 -27.45
CA ASP A 157 -44.77 -15.58 -27.36
C ASP A 157 -45.14 -14.58 -28.47
N LEU A 158 -44.28 -13.59 -28.75
CA LEU A 158 -44.45 -12.69 -29.89
C LEU A 158 -44.45 -13.43 -31.23
N GLY A 159 -43.68 -14.52 -31.36
CA GLY A 159 -43.70 -15.38 -32.54
C GLY A 159 -45.04 -16.10 -32.75
N VAL A 160 -45.74 -16.46 -31.66
CA VAL A 160 -47.05 -17.13 -31.71
C VAL A 160 -48.20 -16.13 -31.90
N GLN A 161 -48.10 -14.96 -31.25
CA GLN A 161 -49.16 -13.94 -31.27
C GLN A 161 -49.22 -13.17 -32.61
N SER A 162 -48.14 -13.12 -33.38
CA SER A 162 -48.12 -12.47 -34.70
C SER A 162 -48.93 -13.20 -35.78
N GLY A 163 -49.54 -14.37 -35.47
CA GLY A 163 -50.32 -15.20 -36.40
C GLY A 163 -51.85 -15.07 -36.32
N LEU A 164 -52.42 -14.03 -35.70
CA LEU A 164 -53.88 -13.91 -35.43
C LEU A 164 -54.72 -13.26 -36.55
N ILE A 165 -54.17 -13.03 -37.74
CA ILE A 165 -54.92 -12.48 -38.89
C ILE A 165 -54.96 -13.53 -39.99
N ALA A 166 -56.14 -14.11 -40.24
CA ALA A 166 -56.33 -14.99 -41.40
C ALA A 166 -56.37 -14.17 -42.69
N THR A 167 -55.48 -14.51 -43.62
CA THR A 167 -55.36 -13.88 -44.93
C THR A 167 -56.04 -14.69 -46.04
N ASN A 168 -56.33 -15.97 -45.79
CA ASN A 168 -57.01 -16.88 -46.72
C ASN A 168 -58.06 -17.76 -46.01
N HIS A 169 -58.88 -18.45 -46.81
CA HIS A 169 -59.99 -19.28 -46.33
C HIS A 169 -59.52 -20.41 -45.40
N SER A 170 -58.42 -21.09 -45.71
CA SER A 170 -57.87 -22.18 -44.88
C SER A 170 -57.38 -21.69 -43.51
N GLU A 171 -56.77 -20.50 -43.46
CA GLU A 171 -56.41 -19.83 -42.20
C GLU A 171 -57.64 -19.41 -41.41
N LEU A 172 -58.72 -18.97 -42.08
CA LEU A 172 -59.98 -18.63 -41.43
C LEU A 172 -60.65 -19.85 -40.79
N GLU A 173 -60.66 -20.99 -41.50
CA GLU A 173 -61.14 -22.26 -40.94
C GLU A 173 -60.32 -22.68 -39.71
N THR A 174 -59.01 -22.45 -39.73
CA THR A 174 -58.14 -22.69 -38.58
C THR A 174 -58.49 -21.77 -37.39
N LEU A 175 -58.79 -20.48 -37.64
CA LEU A 175 -59.23 -19.55 -36.61
C LEU A 175 -60.63 -19.88 -36.06
N LYS A 176 -61.55 -20.37 -36.89
CA LYS A 176 -62.87 -20.87 -36.46
C LYS A 176 -62.74 -22.03 -35.48
N HIS A 177 -61.81 -22.96 -35.71
CA HIS A 177 -61.61 -24.12 -34.85
C HIS A 177 -60.82 -23.81 -33.57
N ARG A 178 -59.98 -22.75 -33.55
CA ARG A 178 -59.15 -22.39 -32.39
C ARG A 178 -59.74 -21.32 -31.45
N GLY A 179 -60.85 -20.66 -31.79
CA GLY A 179 -61.25 -19.38 -31.17
C GLY A 179 -62.64 -19.29 -30.52
N ASP A 180 -62.83 -18.22 -29.74
CA ASP A 180 -64.10 -17.81 -29.08
C ASP A 180 -64.98 -16.86 -29.90
N ARG A 181 -64.78 -16.85 -31.22
CA ARG A 181 -65.45 -15.93 -32.15
C ARG A 181 -66.02 -16.68 -33.34
N ASN A 182 -67.18 -16.23 -33.83
CA ASN A 182 -67.80 -16.71 -35.05
C ASN A 182 -67.33 -15.88 -36.23
N TYR A 183 -67.01 -16.52 -37.34
CA TYR A 183 -66.52 -15.85 -38.55
C TYR A 183 -67.49 -16.04 -39.72
N TYR A 184 -67.93 -14.95 -40.31
CA TYR A 184 -68.85 -14.92 -41.46
C TYR A 184 -68.18 -14.28 -42.66
N GLU A 185 -68.00 -15.04 -43.73
CA GLU A 185 -67.41 -14.54 -44.97
C GLU A 185 -68.41 -13.70 -45.77
N PHE A 186 -67.90 -12.74 -46.52
CA PHE A 186 -68.70 -11.91 -47.39
C PHE A 186 -67.96 -11.53 -48.67
N THR A 187 -68.75 -11.27 -49.70
CA THR A 187 -68.32 -10.66 -50.96
C THR A 187 -69.24 -9.48 -51.25
N LEU A 188 -68.66 -8.29 -51.45
CA LEU A 188 -69.40 -7.05 -51.69
C LEU A 188 -69.03 -6.48 -53.05
N HIS A 189 -70.04 -6.05 -53.81
CA HIS A 189 -69.84 -5.37 -55.09
C HIS A 189 -70.25 -3.90 -55.00
N LYS A 190 -69.45 -3.02 -55.62
CA LYS A 190 -69.65 -1.57 -55.59
C LYS A 190 -70.95 -1.20 -56.32
N GLY A 191 -71.78 -0.37 -55.69
CA GLY A 191 -73.04 0.09 -56.27
C GLY A 191 -74.21 -0.89 -56.13
N LYS A 192 -74.03 -1.99 -55.40
CA LYS A 192 -75.14 -2.86 -54.97
C LYS A 192 -75.73 -2.38 -53.66
N ARG A 193 -76.94 -2.85 -53.35
CA ARG A 193 -77.59 -2.61 -52.05
C ARG A 193 -76.73 -3.20 -50.92
N PRO A 194 -76.84 -2.68 -49.69
CA PRO A 194 -76.13 -3.25 -48.54
C PRO A 194 -76.42 -4.75 -48.40
N THR A 195 -75.38 -5.57 -48.30
CA THR A 195 -75.47 -7.01 -48.05
C THR A 195 -75.49 -7.24 -46.55
N THR A 196 -76.49 -7.95 -46.04
CA THR A 196 -76.56 -8.32 -44.62
C THR A 196 -75.63 -9.49 -44.33
N VAL A 197 -74.73 -9.31 -43.36
CA VAL A 197 -73.77 -10.33 -42.92
C VAL A 197 -73.86 -10.43 -41.40
N SER A 198 -74.24 -11.61 -40.89
CA SER A 198 -74.63 -11.83 -39.48
C SER A 198 -75.82 -10.96 -39.05
N THR A 199 -75.57 -9.79 -38.48
CA THR A 199 -76.57 -8.88 -37.91
C THR A 199 -76.39 -7.44 -38.40
N VAL A 200 -75.43 -7.21 -39.28
CA VAL A 200 -75.06 -5.88 -39.79
C VAL A 200 -75.13 -5.82 -41.31
N GLY A 201 -75.45 -4.65 -41.85
CA GLY A 201 -75.43 -4.39 -43.29
C GLY A 201 -74.08 -3.86 -43.73
N LEU A 202 -73.51 -4.37 -44.81
CA LEU A 202 -72.26 -3.89 -45.39
C LEU A 202 -72.47 -3.37 -46.81
N GLU A 203 -71.94 -2.19 -47.12
CA GLU A 203 -71.99 -1.60 -48.45
C GLU A 203 -70.60 -1.14 -48.90
N LEU A 204 -70.18 -1.56 -50.10
CA LEU A 204 -68.93 -1.11 -50.70
C LEU A 204 -69.08 0.25 -51.38
N ARG A 205 -68.34 1.25 -50.88
CA ARG A 205 -68.33 2.62 -51.43
C ARG A 205 -67.17 2.85 -52.39
N LYS A 206 -65.97 2.41 -52.03
CA LYS A 206 -64.76 2.59 -52.83
C LYS A 206 -63.85 1.38 -52.69
N ALA A 207 -63.29 0.95 -53.81
CA ALA A 207 -62.25 -0.08 -53.89
C ALA A 207 -61.12 0.49 -54.77
N ASP A 208 -59.93 0.66 -54.18
CA ASP A 208 -58.71 1.08 -54.86
C ASP A 208 -57.71 -0.08 -54.85
N THR A 209 -57.68 -0.82 -55.96
CA THR A 209 -56.80 -1.97 -56.14
C THR A 209 -55.32 -1.59 -56.27
N LYS A 210 -54.99 -0.34 -56.64
CA LYS A 210 -53.59 0.09 -56.80
C LYS A 210 -52.97 0.47 -55.46
N ARG A 211 -53.79 1.00 -54.54
CA ARG A 211 -53.35 1.43 -53.21
C ARG A 211 -53.73 0.45 -52.10
N ASN A 212 -54.38 -0.66 -52.43
CA ASN A 212 -54.92 -1.65 -51.49
C ASN A 212 -55.78 -0.99 -50.40
N ARG A 213 -56.60 -0.01 -50.80
CA ARG A 213 -57.48 0.73 -49.90
C ARG A 213 -58.94 0.56 -50.27
N TYR A 214 -59.78 0.46 -49.25
CA TYR A 214 -61.22 0.37 -49.43
C TYR A 214 -61.95 1.37 -48.54
N THR A 215 -63.21 1.61 -48.88
CA THR A 215 -64.15 2.34 -48.02
C THR A 215 -65.47 1.59 -47.98
N LEU A 216 -65.91 1.22 -46.78
CA LEU A 216 -67.18 0.54 -46.54
C LEU A 216 -68.09 1.42 -45.68
N ASN A 217 -69.40 1.29 -45.88
CA ASN A 217 -70.38 1.66 -44.87
C ASN A 217 -70.82 0.41 -44.13
N VAL A 218 -70.79 0.49 -42.80
CA VAL A 218 -71.35 -0.51 -41.90
C VAL A 218 -72.65 0.05 -41.33
N TYR A 219 -73.74 -0.69 -41.50
CA TYR A 219 -75.05 -0.37 -40.97
C TYR A 219 -75.31 -1.28 -39.77
N ALA A 220 -75.33 -0.69 -38.59
CA ALA A 220 -75.45 -1.37 -37.31
C ALA A 220 -76.33 -0.54 -36.37
N ASP A 221 -77.35 -1.15 -35.75
CA ASP A 221 -78.27 -0.51 -34.78
C ASP A 221 -78.81 0.86 -35.24
N ASP A 222 -79.36 0.89 -36.46
CA ASP A 222 -79.87 2.09 -37.15
C ASP A 222 -78.84 3.21 -37.38
N LYS A 223 -77.56 2.95 -37.11
CA LYS A 223 -76.45 3.87 -37.37
C LYS A 223 -75.67 3.44 -38.60
N LYS A 224 -75.21 4.45 -39.34
CA LYS A 224 -74.28 4.30 -40.46
C LYS A 224 -72.89 4.70 -40.03
N ILE A 225 -71.96 3.75 -40.06
CA ILE A 225 -70.55 3.95 -39.71
C ILE A 225 -69.72 3.83 -40.98
N GLU A 226 -69.12 4.95 -41.42
CA GLU A 226 -68.21 4.94 -42.55
C GLU A 226 -66.81 4.50 -42.10
N LYS A 227 -66.25 3.48 -42.75
CA LYS A 227 -64.88 3.00 -42.57
C LYS A 227 -64.05 3.42 -43.78
N LYS A 228 -63.59 4.67 -43.75
CA LYS A 228 -62.90 5.35 -44.85
C LYS A 228 -61.42 4.96 -44.98
N ASP A 229 -60.97 4.82 -46.22
CA ASP A 229 -59.58 4.64 -46.66
C ASP A 229 -58.76 3.60 -45.85
N ARG A 230 -59.38 2.46 -45.53
CA ARG A 230 -58.78 1.35 -44.74
C ARG A 230 -57.94 0.42 -45.61
N ASN A 231 -56.90 -0.16 -45.01
CA ASN A 231 -56.00 -1.10 -45.66
C ASN A 231 -56.56 -2.54 -45.61
N ILE A 232 -56.19 -3.37 -46.59
CA ILE A 232 -56.44 -4.82 -46.54
C ILE A 232 -55.70 -5.48 -45.36
N ASN A 233 -56.22 -6.62 -44.91
CA ASN A 233 -55.68 -7.42 -43.80
C ASN A 233 -55.53 -6.64 -42.47
N GLU A 234 -56.29 -5.55 -42.31
CA GLU A 234 -56.36 -4.77 -41.09
C GLU A 234 -57.75 -5.01 -40.44
N PRO A 235 -57.81 -5.43 -39.17
CA PRO A 235 -59.07 -5.59 -38.46
C PRO A 235 -59.69 -4.24 -38.14
N VAL A 236 -60.87 -3.99 -38.72
CA VAL A 236 -61.65 -2.79 -38.50
C VAL A 236 -62.72 -3.07 -37.45
N GLN A 237 -62.49 -2.53 -36.25
CA GLN A 237 -63.37 -2.70 -35.10
C GLN A 237 -64.56 -1.74 -35.13
N PHE A 238 -65.74 -2.24 -34.77
CA PHE A 238 -66.93 -1.45 -34.49
C PHE A 238 -67.82 -2.20 -33.50
N TYR A 239 -68.64 -1.45 -32.76
CA TYR A 239 -69.54 -2.03 -31.76
C TYR A 239 -70.97 -2.04 -32.27
N THR A 240 -71.72 -3.08 -31.91
CA THR A 240 -73.13 -3.25 -32.30
C THR A 240 -73.91 -4.10 -31.28
N GLY A 241 -75.24 -4.00 -31.30
CA GLY A 241 -76.17 -4.69 -30.42
C GLY A 241 -76.40 -3.98 -29.09
N LYS A 242 -77.40 -4.45 -28.33
CA LYS A 242 -77.75 -3.91 -27.00
C LYS A 242 -76.61 -4.04 -25.98
N ASP A 243 -75.82 -5.10 -26.09
CA ASP A 243 -74.71 -5.41 -25.18
C ASP A 243 -73.38 -4.80 -25.65
N ASN A 244 -73.40 -3.93 -26.67
CA ASN A 244 -72.22 -3.25 -27.22
C ASN A 244 -71.07 -4.22 -27.53
N LEU A 245 -71.37 -5.25 -28.32
CA LEU A 245 -70.44 -6.32 -28.65
C LEU A 245 -69.41 -5.86 -29.68
N LEU A 246 -68.14 -6.24 -29.50
CA LEU A 246 -67.04 -5.88 -30.41
C LEU A 246 -67.05 -6.75 -31.65
N TYR A 247 -67.39 -6.17 -32.79
CA TYR A 247 -67.31 -6.82 -34.09
C TYR A 247 -66.04 -6.36 -34.80
N GLU A 248 -65.37 -7.28 -35.48
CA GLU A 248 -64.21 -6.99 -36.31
C GLU A 248 -64.53 -7.33 -37.75
N LEU A 249 -64.19 -6.43 -38.66
CA LEU A 249 -64.30 -6.65 -40.09
C LEU A 249 -62.90 -6.64 -40.70
N VAL A 250 -62.56 -7.70 -41.43
CA VAL A 250 -61.30 -7.82 -42.15
C VAL A 250 -61.62 -8.01 -43.63
N VAL A 251 -61.06 -7.15 -44.48
CA VAL A 251 -61.05 -7.33 -45.93
C VAL A 251 -59.70 -7.91 -46.32
N ASN A 252 -59.69 -9.10 -46.91
CA ASN A 252 -58.47 -9.80 -47.27
C ASN A 252 -58.10 -9.63 -48.76
N SER A 253 -59.09 -9.36 -49.61
CA SER A 253 -58.92 -9.22 -51.06
C SER A 253 -59.73 -8.06 -51.63
N ILE A 254 -59.13 -7.32 -52.56
CA ILE A 254 -59.75 -6.23 -53.31
C ILE A 254 -59.58 -6.49 -54.80
N SER A 255 -60.70 -6.53 -55.51
CA SER A 255 -60.79 -6.62 -56.96
C SER A 255 -61.45 -5.37 -57.54
N LYS A 256 -61.49 -5.26 -58.87
CA LYS A 256 -62.15 -4.13 -59.53
C LYS A 256 -63.63 -4.12 -59.16
N ASN A 257 -64.06 -3.10 -58.39
CA ASN A 257 -65.43 -2.94 -57.89
C ASN A 257 -65.91 -4.05 -56.93
N GLU A 258 -65.02 -4.84 -56.34
CA GLU A 258 -65.39 -5.94 -55.45
C GLU A 258 -64.41 -6.04 -54.28
N VAL A 259 -64.90 -6.41 -53.10
CA VAL A 259 -64.06 -6.78 -51.95
C VAL A 259 -64.55 -8.07 -51.33
N GLN A 260 -63.60 -8.87 -50.82
CA GLN A 260 -63.87 -10.11 -50.09
C GLN A 260 -63.25 -10.01 -48.71
N GLY A 261 -63.89 -10.64 -47.74
CA GLY A 261 -63.47 -10.56 -46.35
C GLY A 261 -64.36 -11.36 -45.43
N TYR A 262 -64.21 -11.11 -44.14
CA TYR A 262 -65.04 -11.72 -43.12
C TYR A 262 -65.34 -10.76 -41.98
N ILE A 263 -66.45 -11.03 -41.29
CA ILE A 263 -66.76 -10.44 -39.99
C ILE A 263 -66.50 -11.47 -38.90
N SER A 264 -65.78 -11.06 -37.87
CA SER A 264 -65.61 -11.81 -36.63
C SER A 264 -66.49 -11.23 -35.53
N THR A 265 -67.45 -12.02 -35.07
CA THR A 265 -68.36 -11.69 -33.96
C THR A 265 -68.02 -12.53 -32.73
N PRO A 266 -68.29 -12.06 -31.50
CA PRO A 266 -68.14 -12.91 -30.33
C PRO A 266 -69.17 -14.05 -30.34
N LYS A 267 -68.88 -15.18 -29.66
CA LYS A 267 -69.78 -16.36 -29.63
C LYS A 267 -71.18 -16.08 -29.06
N ASN A 268 -71.28 -15.11 -28.16
CA ASN A 268 -72.54 -14.66 -27.56
C ASN A 268 -73.35 -13.69 -28.44
N ALA A 269 -72.85 -13.33 -29.62
CA ALA A 269 -73.57 -12.45 -30.53
C ALA A 269 -74.83 -13.12 -31.10
N PRO A 270 -75.90 -12.34 -31.34
CA PRO A 270 -77.11 -12.86 -31.99
C PRO A 270 -76.78 -13.46 -33.35
N GLN A 271 -77.22 -14.70 -33.58
CA GLN A 271 -76.97 -15.43 -34.81
C GLN A 271 -77.95 -14.96 -35.91
N PRO A 272 -77.52 -14.91 -37.19
CA PRO A 272 -78.43 -14.65 -38.30
C PRO A 272 -79.55 -15.69 -38.33
N VAL A 273 -80.80 -15.23 -38.46
CA VAL A 273 -81.95 -16.10 -38.71
C VAL A 273 -81.89 -16.61 -40.15
N THR A 274 -81.45 -17.85 -40.34
CA THR A 274 -81.52 -18.52 -41.64
C THR A 274 -82.99 -18.85 -41.94
N VAL A 275 -83.63 -18.06 -42.79
CA VAL A 275 -84.95 -18.41 -43.32
C VAL A 275 -84.70 -19.44 -44.43
N THR A 276 -84.74 -20.72 -44.08
CA THR A 276 -84.76 -21.81 -45.05
C THR A 276 -86.02 -21.63 -45.90
N LYS A 277 -85.85 -21.46 -47.21
CA LYS A 277 -86.96 -21.48 -48.16
C LYS A 277 -87.12 -22.89 -48.72
#